data_AF-A0A9W6CAS9-F1
#
_entry.id   AF-A0A9W6CAS9-F1
#
_cell.length_a   1.000
_cell.length_b   1.000
_cell.length_c   1.000
_cell.angle_alpha   90.00
_cell.angle_beta   90.00
_cell.angle_gamma   90.00
#
_symmetry.space_group_name_H-M   'P 1'
#
loop_
_entity.id
_entity.type
_entity.pdbx_description
1 polymer ?
#
loop_
_entity_poly.entity_id
_entity_poly.type
_entity_poly.pdbx_seq_one_letter_code
_entity_poly.pdbx_strand_id
1 'polypeptide(L)' 'MAVRTAFQLFCDCWHLYRKYILRTANEETLEQFKKETEEIYTRYKQEPMAKEMLLAVIGEVERKEERNT' A
#
# COMPACT_ATOMS: atom_id res chain seq x y z
N MET A 1 -1.20 -0.36 -18.58
CA MET A 1 -0.19 -1.29 -18.02
C MET A 1 -0.01 -2.58 -18.83
N ALA A 2 1.23 -3.08 -19.00
CA ALA A 2 1.49 -4.43 -19.52
C ALA A 2 1.31 -5.52 -18.44
N VAL A 3 1.00 -6.77 -18.81
CA VAL A 3 0.70 -7.87 -17.85
C VAL A 3 1.81 -8.07 -16.81
N ARG A 4 3.08 -8.06 -17.24
CA ARG A 4 4.23 -8.17 -16.32
C ARG A 4 4.26 -7.03 -15.29
N THR A 5 3.97 -5.80 -15.73
CA THR A 5 3.94 -4.63 -14.87
C THR A 5 2.78 -4.70 -13.89
N ALA A 6 1.60 -5.17 -14.32
CA ALA A 6 0.46 -5.40 -13.44
C ALA A 6 0.74 -6.49 -12.40
N PHE A 7 1.40 -7.59 -12.80
CA PHE A 7 1.85 -8.62 -11.87
C PHE A 7 2.79 -8.05 -10.80
N GLN A 8 3.78 -7.24 -11.20
CA GLN A 8 4.69 -6.61 -10.24
C GLN A 8 3.95 -5.63 -9.31
N LEU A 9 2.97 -4.88 -9.81
CA LEU A 9 2.12 -4.02 -8.98
C LEU A 9 1.38 -4.85 -7.92
N PHE A 10 0.76 -5.97 -8.29
CA PHE A 10 0.10 -6.86 -7.33
C PHE A 10 1.07 -7.37 -6.28
N CYS A 11 2.27 -7.78 -6.68
CA CYS A 11 3.32 -8.19 -5.75
C CYS A 11 3.68 -7.04 -4.80
N ASP A 12 3.97 -5.84 -5.31
CA ASP A 12 4.39 -4.70 -4.49
C ASP A 12 3.30 -4.30 -3.47
N CYS A 13 2.04 -4.25 -3.90
CA CYS A 13 0.90 -4.00 -3.01
C CYS A 13 0.74 -5.09 -1.94
N TRP A 14 0.94 -6.37 -2.29
CA TRP A 14 0.91 -7.47 -1.33
C TRP A 14 2.03 -7.37 -0.29
N HIS A 15 3.24 -7.01 -0.71
CA HIS A 15 4.36 -6.81 0.21
C HIS A 15 4.10 -5.62 1.14
N LEU A 16 3.56 -4.52 0.61
CA LEU A 16 3.17 -3.35 1.40
C LEU A 16 2.13 -3.74 2.46
N TYR A 17 1.03 -4.38 2.05
CA TYR A 17 0.00 -4.86 2.97
C TYR A 17 0.58 -5.73 4.09
N ARG A 18 1.34 -6.77 3.74
CA ARG A 18 1.94 -7.69 4.73
C ARG A 18 2.88 -6.98 5.71
N LYS A 19 3.60 -5.97 5.24
CA LYS A 19 4.55 -5.22 6.07
C LYS A 19 3.87 -4.41 7.16
N TYR A 20 2.70 -3.84 6.87
CA TYR A 20 2.03 -2.89 7.76
C TYR A 20 0.83 -3.47 8.52
N ILE A 21 0.17 -4.51 8.01
CA ILE A 21 -1.01 -5.10 8.68
C ILE A 21 -0.72 -5.66 10.08
N LEU A 22 0.53 -6.07 10.35
CA LEU A 22 0.95 -6.61 11.65
C LEU A 22 1.64 -5.58 12.55
N ARG A 23 1.91 -4.36 12.06
CA ARG A 23 2.59 -3.32 12.82
C ARG A 23 1.57 -2.47 13.57
N THR A 24 1.91 -2.01 14.77
CA THR A 24 1.11 -1.01 15.50
C THR A 24 1.26 0.35 14.82
N ALA A 25 0.16 1.08 14.62
CA ALA A 25 0.25 2.45 14.13
C ALA A 25 0.89 3.35 15.21
N ASN A 26 2.09 3.81 14.91
CA ASN A 26 2.70 4.97 15.53
C ASN A 26 3.08 5.96 14.42
N GLU A 27 3.40 7.20 14.81
CA GLU A 27 3.66 8.29 13.86
C GLU A 27 4.75 7.93 12.83
N GLU A 28 5.85 7.31 13.29
CA GLU A 28 6.94 6.86 12.42
C GLU A 28 6.48 5.80 11.40
N THR A 29 5.69 4.82 11.85
CA THR A 29 5.18 3.73 11.01
C THR A 29 4.21 4.27 9.96
N LEU A 30 3.35 5.22 10.34
CA LEU A 30 2.40 5.85 9.43
C LEU A 30 3.11 6.70 8.37
N GLU A 31 4.10 7.49 8.76
CA GLU A 31 4.89 8.29 7.81
C GLU A 31 5.66 7.40 6.83
N GLN A 32 6.25 6.30 7.33
CA GLN A 32 6.93 5.35 6.46
C GLN A 32 5.95 4.65 5.51
N PHE A 33 4.76 4.29 5.98
CA PHE A 33 3.73 3.68 5.15
C PHE A 33 3.28 4.60 4.01
N LYS A 34 3.06 5.89 4.33
CA LYS A 34 2.71 6.92 3.35
C LYS A 34 3.80 7.07 2.30
N LYS A 35 5.06 7.20 2.73
CA LYS A 35 6.20 7.32 1.83
C LYS A 35 6.32 6.13 0.87
N GLU A 36 6.23 4.90 1.38
CA GLU A 36 6.35 3.69 0.54
C GLU A 36 5.17 3.55 -0.43
N THR A 37 3.96 3.96 -0.01
CA THR A 37 2.80 4.04 -0.89
C THR A 37 3.04 5.01 -2.05
N GLU A 38 3.56 6.21 -1.77
CA GLU A 38 3.88 7.22 -2.77
C GLU A 38 5.00 6.76 -3.73
N GLU A 39 6.01 6.06 -3.22
CA GLU A 39 7.09 5.47 -4.01
C GLU A 39 6.55 4.42 -5.00
N ILE A 40 5.65 3.53 -4.53
CA ILE A 40 4.99 2.54 -5.39
C ILE A 40 4.14 3.27 -6.45
N TYR A 41 3.32 4.23 -6.06
CA TYR A 41 2.46 4.95 -7.00
C TYR A 41 3.26 5.65 -8.10
N THR A 42 4.37 6.28 -7.72
CA THR A 42 5.30 6.93 -8.66
C THR A 42 5.97 5.92 -9.59
N ARG A 43 6.42 4.77 -9.07
CA ARG A 43 7.03 3.68 -9.88
C ARG A 43 6.10 3.21 -11.01
N TYR A 44 4.80 3.16 -10.73
CA TYR A 44 3.77 2.75 -11.71
C TYR A 44 3.19 3.93 -12.51
N LYS A 45 3.93 5.05 -12.61
CA LYS A 45 3.58 6.24 -13.40
C LYS A 45 2.21 6.80 -13.06
N GLN A 46 1.78 6.62 -11.82
CA GLN A 46 0.50 7.12 -11.32
C GLN A 46 -0.71 6.63 -12.16
N GLU A 47 -0.63 5.43 -12.74
CA GLU A 47 -1.74 4.86 -13.50
C GLU A 47 -2.96 4.57 -12.59
N PRO A 48 -4.21 4.71 -13.09
CA PRO A 48 -5.44 4.51 -12.30
C PRO A 48 -5.49 3.17 -11.55
N MET A 49 -5.06 2.07 -12.19
CA MET A 49 -5.02 0.75 -11.57
C MET A 49 -4.09 0.70 -10.35
N ALA A 50 -2.95 1.39 -10.39
CA ALA A 50 -2.03 1.46 -9.26
C ALA A 50 -2.65 2.24 -8.10
N LYS A 51 -3.37 3.32 -8.40
CA LYS A 51 -4.12 4.09 -7.39
C LYS A 51 -5.17 3.23 -6.69
N GLU A 52 -6.01 2.54 -7.45
CA GLU A 52 -7.09 1.70 -6.91
C GLU A 52 -6.54 0.58 -6.03
N MET A 53 -5.47 -0.09 -6.48
CA MET A 53 -4.79 -1.13 -5.71
C MET A 53 -4.21 -0.61 -4.40
N LEU A 54 -3.53 0.54 -4.42
CA LEU A 54 -2.95 1.14 -3.22
C LEU A 54 -4.02 1.60 -2.23
N LEU A 55 -5.12 2.20 -2.71
CA LEU A 55 -6.25 2.59 -1.87
C LEU A 55 -6.90 1.39 -1.19
N ALA A 56 -7.01 0.25 -1.87
CA ALA A 56 -7.49 -0.99 -1.26
C ALA A 56 -6.57 -1.44 -0.10
N VAL A 57 -5.24 -1.38 -0.28
CA VAL A 57 -4.27 -1.71 0.77
C VAL A 57 -4.35 -0.74 1.94
N ILE A 58 -4.38 0.57 1.67
CA ILE A 58 -4.53 1.61 2.71
C ILE A 58 -5.77 1.36 3.55
N GLY A 59 -6.93 1.15 2.91
CA GLY A 59 -8.18 0.94 3.63
C GLY A 59 -8.18 -0.32 4.50
N GLU A 60 -7.49 -1.40 4.11
CA GLU A 60 -7.35 -2.59 4.96
C GLU A 60 -6.46 -2.35 6.19
N VAL A 61 -5.37 -1.59 6.02
CA VAL A 61 -4.48 -1.21 7.13
C VAL A 61 -5.22 -0.30 8.11
N GLU A 62 -5.96 0.70 7.61
CA GLU A 62 -6.78 1.60 8.43
C GLU A 62 -7.86 0.84 9.22
N ARG A 63 -8.64 -0.03 8.56
CA ARG A 63 -9.65 -0.89 9.23
C ARG A 63 -9.06 -1.76 10.33
N LYS A 64 -7.80 -2.17 10.21
CA LYS A 64 -7.12 -2.95 11.24
C LYS A 64 -6.80 -2.09 12.47
N GLU A 65 -6.41 -0.84 12.30
CA GLU A 65 -6.17 0.07 13.43
C GLU A 65 -7.48 0.42 14.14
N GLU A 66 -8.57 0.66 13.39
CA GLU A 66 -9.90 0.91 13.96
C GLU A 66 -10.41 -0.26 14.82
N ARG A 67 -10.06 -1.50 14.46
CA ARG A 67 -10.42 -2.70 15.26
C ARG A 67 -9.58 -2.88 16.52
N ASN A 68 -8.42 -2.21 16.61
CA ASN A 68 -7.49 -2.32 17.72
C ASN A 68 -7.60 -1.18 18.74
N THR A 69 -8.43 -0.16 18.44
CA THR A 69 -8.69 1.01 19.29
C THR A 69 -10.03 0.85 20.00
#